data_AF-K7LT92-F1
#
_entry.id   AF-K7LT92-F1
#
_cell.length_a   1.000
_cell.length_b   1.000
_cell.length_c   1.000
_cell.angle_alpha   90.00
_cell.angle_beta   90.00
_cell.angle_gamma   90.00
#
_symmetry.space_group_name_H-M   'P 1'
#
loop_
_entity.id
_entity.type
_entity.pdbx_description
1 polymer ?
#
loop_
_entity_poly.entity_id
_entity_poly.type
_entity_poly.pdbx_seq_one_letter_code
_entity_poly.pdbx_strand_id
1 'polypeptide(L)'
;MWKVAVPWNWIWRPMASPPLTAFTCQNLHTLNPRPRCRSFKLFCRPSFSAVAQPSPPLSGDLDRYLRCSMPQNSPLRVAVLVSGGVDSSVALRLLHAAGHSCTAFYLKIWFQEDFENFWSECPWEEDLKYAKDVCNQVDVPLEVVHLTDEYWNNVVSYLIEEYSSGRTPNPDVLCNTRIKFGAFLDAIGGMGFDYVASGHYANVIHPCADWMDEPSVLELSQDMVKDQTYFLSHLSQSQLRRLLFPLGCIPKDEVRKLATKFDLPNKDRKDSQGICFLGKIRFSEFVTRHIGEREGIILEAETGDFLGKHRGFWF
;
A
#
# COMPACT_ATOMS: atom_id res chain seq x y z
N MET A 1 -16.16 4.92 -37.44
CA MET A 1 -16.05 5.52 -36.09
C MET A 1 -16.05 4.36 -35.10
N TRP A 2 -14.89 3.76 -34.86
CA TRP A 2 -14.77 2.57 -34.01
C TRP A 2 -14.37 3.00 -32.61
N LYS A 3 -15.31 2.92 -31.66
CA LYS A 3 -15.02 2.96 -30.23
C LYS A 3 -14.71 1.52 -29.80
N VAL A 4 -13.45 1.21 -29.57
CA VAL A 4 -13.09 -0.02 -28.86
C VAL A 4 -13.32 0.25 -27.37
N ALA A 5 -14.47 -0.16 -26.88
CA ALA A 5 -14.71 -0.31 -25.45
C ALA A 5 -14.23 -1.72 -25.07
N VAL A 6 -13.06 -1.83 -24.45
CA VAL A 6 -12.65 -3.08 -23.81
C VAL A 6 -13.28 -3.10 -22.42
N PRO A 7 -14.21 -4.02 -22.12
CA PRO A 7 -14.68 -4.22 -20.75
C PRO A 7 -13.50 -4.77 -19.96
N TRP A 8 -13.20 -4.18 -18.80
CA TRP A 8 -12.09 -4.52 -17.91
C TRP A 8 -12.21 -5.92 -17.24
N ASN A 9 -12.89 -6.87 -17.88
CA ASN A 9 -13.30 -8.14 -17.31
C ASN A 9 -12.64 -9.35 -18.02
N TRP A 10 -11.73 -9.12 -18.98
CA TRP A 10 -11.25 -10.17 -19.90
C TRP A 10 -9.73 -10.28 -20.08
N ILE A 11 -8.94 -9.55 -19.31
CA ILE A 11 -7.48 -9.72 -19.34
C ILE A 11 -7.09 -10.44 -18.04
N TRP A 12 -6.41 -11.59 -18.19
CA TRP A 12 -5.84 -12.45 -17.14
C TRP A 12 -6.76 -13.57 -16.59
N ARG A 13 -6.94 -14.66 -17.37
CA ARG A 13 -7.09 -16.01 -16.78
C ARG A 13 -5.70 -16.48 -16.36
N PRO A 14 -5.45 -16.86 -15.09
CA PRO A 14 -4.19 -17.50 -14.73
C PRO A 14 -4.09 -18.86 -15.44
N MET A 15 -3.00 -19.10 -16.15
CA MET A 15 -2.67 -20.45 -16.63
C MET A 15 -2.49 -21.36 -15.41
N ALA A 16 -3.28 -22.44 -15.37
CA ALA A 16 -3.18 -23.49 -14.36
C ALA A 16 -1.75 -24.05 -14.30
N SER A 17 -1.14 -24.03 -13.11
CA SER A 17 0.08 -24.80 -12.82
C SER A 17 -0.31 -26.05 -12.00
N PRO A 18 0.23 -27.24 -12.32
CA PRO A 18 -0.11 -28.51 -11.68
C PRO A 18 0.51 -28.66 -10.27
N PRO A 19 0.11 -29.65 -9.46
CA PRO A 19 0.36 -29.67 -8.01
C PRO A 19 1.82 -29.95 -7.61
N LEU A 20 2.22 -29.35 -6.50
CA LEU A 20 3.53 -29.47 -5.85
C LEU A 20 3.78 -30.89 -5.29
N THR A 21 4.93 -31.47 -5.65
CA THR A 21 5.54 -32.60 -4.92
C THR A 21 6.66 -32.10 -4.02
N ALA A 22 6.60 -32.49 -2.75
CA ALA A 22 7.56 -32.17 -1.70
C ALA A 22 8.95 -32.75 -1.94
N PHE A 23 10.00 -31.99 -1.64
CA PHE A 23 11.34 -32.51 -1.36
C PHE A 23 11.92 -31.83 -0.11
N THR A 24 12.53 -32.68 0.71
CA THR A 24 13.04 -32.46 2.06
C THR A 24 14.36 -31.69 2.11
N CYS A 25 14.52 -30.95 3.20
CA CYS A 25 15.69 -30.12 3.52
C CYS A 25 16.86 -30.96 4.06
N GLN A 26 18.10 -30.62 3.69
CA GLN A 26 19.31 -31.05 4.40
C GLN A 26 20.15 -29.82 4.80
N ASN A 27 20.46 -29.77 6.09
CA ASN A 27 21.25 -28.76 6.78
C ASN A 27 22.70 -28.70 6.29
N LEU A 28 23.26 -27.49 6.18
CA LEU A 28 24.69 -27.25 6.36
C LEU A 28 24.89 -25.96 7.20
N HIS A 29 25.48 -26.16 8.38
CA HIS A 29 25.97 -25.13 9.29
C HIS A 29 27.13 -24.35 8.69
N THR A 30 27.21 -23.03 8.95
CA THR A 30 28.41 -22.39 9.57
C THR A 30 28.25 -20.87 9.79
N LEU A 31 28.38 -20.47 11.06
CA LEU A 31 29.19 -19.35 11.62
C LEU A 31 28.84 -17.86 11.31
N ASN A 32 28.41 -17.18 12.40
CA ASN A 32 28.38 -15.73 12.73
C ASN A 32 29.81 -15.07 12.68
N PRO A 33 30.05 -13.73 12.86
CA PRO A 33 29.25 -12.70 13.58
C PRO A 33 29.21 -11.24 12.99
N ARG A 34 28.35 -10.40 13.60
CA ARG A 34 28.10 -8.95 13.37
C ARG A 34 29.34 -8.03 13.48
N PRO A 35 29.25 -6.75 13.03
CA PRO A 35 29.38 -5.66 14.01
C PRO A 35 28.57 -4.36 13.78
N ARG A 36 28.26 -3.72 14.93
CA ARG A 36 28.23 -2.28 15.25
C ARG A 36 27.10 -1.38 14.69
N CYS A 37 26.18 -1.09 15.62
CA CYS A 37 25.25 0.03 15.65
C CYS A 37 25.99 1.36 15.92
N ARG A 38 25.66 2.43 15.17
CA ARG A 38 26.07 3.82 15.47
C ARG A 38 24.87 4.57 16.04
N SER A 39 25.08 5.13 17.22
CA SER A 39 24.18 6.04 17.94
C SER A 39 24.01 7.35 17.16
N PHE A 40 22.76 7.73 16.89
CA PHE A 40 22.37 9.12 16.62
C PHE A 40 21.61 9.65 17.85
N LYS A 41 22.14 10.72 18.46
CA LYS A 41 21.47 11.52 19.48
C LYS A 41 20.68 12.61 18.76
N LEU A 42 19.35 12.63 18.89
CA LEU A 42 18.55 13.82 18.61
C LEU A 42 18.03 14.40 19.92
N PHE A 43 18.36 15.68 20.15
CA PHE A 43 17.85 16.52 21.22
C PHE A 43 16.41 16.94 20.90
N CYS A 44 15.44 16.56 21.73
CA CYS A 44 14.12 17.20 21.74
C CYS A 44 14.10 18.35 22.74
N ARG A 45 13.84 19.57 22.25
CA ARG A 45 13.38 20.71 23.06
C ARG A 45 11.85 20.61 23.22
N PRO A 46 11.27 20.95 24.38
CA PRO A 46 9.82 21.00 24.50
C PRO A 46 9.32 22.33 23.92
N SER A 47 8.50 22.26 22.87
CA SER A 47 7.67 23.38 22.42
C SER A 47 6.23 23.13 22.84
N PHE A 48 5.71 24.05 23.65
CA PHE A 48 4.30 24.16 24.01
C PHE A 48 3.44 24.36 22.75
N SER A 49 2.43 23.52 22.53
CA SER A 49 1.33 23.83 21.62
C SER A 49 0.00 23.23 22.11
N ALA A 50 -1.05 24.01 21.92
CA ALA A 50 -2.39 23.92 22.50
C ALA A 50 -2.98 22.51 22.64
N VAL A 51 -3.60 22.28 23.80
CA VAL A 51 -4.43 21.12 24.14
C VAL A 51 -5.56 20.99 23.11
N ALA A 52 -5.45 20.02 22.21
CA ALA A 52 -6.58 19.53 21.43
C ALA A 52 -7.54 18.83 22.40
N GLN A 53 -8.83 19.20 22.38
CA GLN A 53 -9.83 18.55 23.22
C GLN A 53 -9.99 17.09 22.78
N PRO A 54 -9.94 16.11 23.71
CA PRO A 54 -10.12 14.71 23.37
C PRO A 54 -11.53 14.48 22.81
N SER A 55 -11.62 13.79 21.67
CA SER A 55 -12.89 13.38 21.08
C SER A 55 -13.65 12.42 22.04
N PRO A 56 -14.99 12.50 22.13
CA PRO A 56 -15.76 11.72 23.09
C PRO A 56 -15.65 10.21 22.82
N PRO A 57 -15.70 9.36 23.87
CA PRO A 57 -15.60 7.91 23.69
C PRO A 57 -16.83 7.37 22.95
N LEU A 58 -16.61 6.90 21.72
CA LEU A 58 -17.59 6.31 20.81
C LEU A 58 -17.95 4.84 21.14
N SER A 59 -17.75 4.41 22.40
CA SER A 59 -17.45 3.03 22.77
C SER A 59 -18.60 2.01 22.69
N GLY A 60 -19.83 2.41 22.34
CA GLY A 60 -20.97 1.47 22.28
C GLY A 60 -21.30 0.89 20.89
N ASP A 61 -20.93 1.60 19.81
CA ASP A 61 -21.35 1.26 18.43
C ASP A 61 -20.15 0.84 17.55
N LEU A 62 -18.94 0.86 18.09
CA LEU A 62 -17.74 0.60 17.31
C LEU A 62 -17.33 -0.87 17.29
N ASP A 63 -17.72 -1.66 18.29
CA ASP A 63 -17.30 -3.06 18.46
C ASP A 63 -17.50 -3.92 17.20
N ARG A 64 -18.60 -3.70 16.47
CA ARG A 64 -18.89 -4.42 15.21
C ARG A 64 -17.85 -4.18 14.10
N TYR A 65 -17.14 -3.06 14.14
CA TYR A 65 -16.12 -2.68 13.17
C TYR A 65 -14.70 -3.07 13.61
N LEU A 66 -14.51 -3.42 14.88
CA LEU A 66 -13.19 -3.75 15.42
C LEU A 66 -12.75 -5.18 15.14
N ARG A 67 -13.59 -6.03 14.53
CA ARG A 67 -13.28 -7.47 14.30
C ARG A 67 -11.94 -7.71 13.61
N CYS A 68 -11.61 -6.94 12.57
CA CYS A 68 -10.33 -7.03 11.84
C CYS A 68 -9.20 -6.19 12.48
N SER A 69 -9.46 -5.54 13.61
CA SER A 69 -8.50 -4.70 14.34
C SER A 69 -7.90 -5.42 15.55
N MET A 70 -8.06 -6.74 15.69
CA MET A 70 -7.56 -7.57 16.80
C MET A 70 -7.75 -6.98 18.21
N PRO A 71 -9.00 -6.70 18.65
CA PRO A 71 -9.28 -6.22 20.00
C PRO A 71 -9.03 -7.36 21.00
N GLN A 72 -7.79 -7.52 21.45
CA GLN A 72 -7.39 -8.48 22.48
C GLN A 72 -7.15 -7.75 23.81
N ASN A 73 -7.05 -8.52 24.91
CA ASN A 73 -6.86 -7.97 26.26
C ASN A 73 -5.54 -7.19 26.46
N SER A 74 -4.55 -7.35 25.58
CA SER A 74 -3.27 -6.62 25.64
C SER A 74 -3.11 -5.65 24.47
N PRO A 75 -2.82 -4.35 24.73
CA PRO A 75 -2.44 -3.39 23.71
C PRO A 75 -1.23 -3.84 22.88
N LEU A 76 -1.37 -3.81 21.55
CA LEU A 76 -0.28 -4.05 20.59
C LEU A 76 0.37 -2.73 20.17
N ARG A 77 1.62 -2.78 19.74
CA ARG A 77 2.32 -1.68 19.07
C ARG A 77 2.18 -1.85 17.56
N VAL A 78 1.45 -0.93 16.91
CA VAL A 78 1.12 -1.05 15.49
C VAL A 78 1.67 0.13 14.70
N ALA A 79 2.50 -0.15 13.70
CA ALA A 79 2.92 0.84 12.71
C ALA A 79 1.86 0.94 11.61
N VAL A 80 1.23 2.10 11.45
CA VAL A 80 0.10 2.27 10.52
C VAL A 80 0.54 3.10 9.32
N LEU A 81 0.49 2.51 8.12
CA LEU A 81 0.73 3.22 6.88
C LEU A 81 -0.44 4.16 6.55
N VAL A 82 -0.16 5.46 6.50
CA VAL A 82 -1.13 6.52 6.16
C VAL A 82 -0.74 7.21 4.86
N SER A 83 -1.73 7.45 3.99
CA SER A 83 -1.52 8.07 2.67
C SER A 83 -2.19 9.44 2.51
N GLY A 84 -2.90 9.91 3.53
CA GLY A 84 -3.81 11.06 3.44
C GLY A 84 -5.18 10.71 2.84
N GLY A 85 -5.39 9.47 2.40
CA GLY A 85 -6.68 8.95 1.96
C GLY A 85 -7.55 8.46 3.11
N VAL A 86 -8.87 8.47 2.91
CA VAL A 86 -9.88 8.14 3.94
C VAL A 86 -9.69 6.74 4.54
N ASP A 87 -9.35 5.76 3.71
CA ASP A 87 -9.27 4.36 4.13
C ASP A 87 -8.18 4.17 5.19
N SER A 88 -6.99 4.72 4.95
CA SER A 88 -5.91 4.67 5.93
C SER A 88 -6.23 5.43 7.23
N SER A 89 -7.01 6.52 7.12
CA SER A 89 -7.43 7.32 8.27
C SER A 89 -8.46 6.62 9.15
N VAL A 90 -9.44 5.95 8.54
CA VAL A 90 -10.41 5.10 9.26
C VAL A 90 -9.70 3.90 9.88
N ALA A 91 -8.78 3.24 9.15
CA ALA A 91 -7.99 2.14 9.68
C ALA A 91 -7.18 2.54 10.93
N LEU A 92 -6.50 3.69 10.89
CA LEU A 92 -5.79 4.25 12.04
C LEU A 92 -6.75 4.49 13.23
N ARG A 93 -7.91 5.11 12.98
CA ARG A 93 -8.88 5.41 14.03
C ARG A 93 -9.47 4.16 14.69
N LEU A 94 -9.68 3.09 13.90
CA LEU A 94 -10.17 1.80 14.39
C LEU A 94 -9.13 1.09 15.26
N LEU A 95 -7.87 1.04 14.82
CA LEU A 95 -6.78 0.45 15.62
C LEU A 95 -6.56 1.20 16.94
N HIS A 96 -6.59 2.53 16.90
CA HIS A 96 -6.53 3.35 18.11
C HIS A 96 -7.72 3.07 19.04
N ALA A 97 -8.93 2.94 18.49
CA ALA A 97 -10.12 2.61 19.28
C ALA A 97 -10.12 1.18 19.84
N ALA A 98 -9.43 0.23 19.20
CA ALA A 98 -9.19 -1.12 19.71
C ALA A 98 -8.20 -1.15 20.89
N GLY A 99 -7.63 0.01 21.27
CA GLY A 99 -6.72 0.14 22.41
C GLY A 99 -5.26 -0.11 22.08
N HIS A 100 -4.87 -0.10 20.80
CA HIS A 100 -3.49 -0.30 20.38
C HIS A 100 -2.66 0.99 20.42
N SER A 101 -1.38 0.85 20.76
CA SER A 101 -0.39 1.93 20.65
C SER A 101 0.02 2.08 19.19
N CYS A 102 -0.55 3.07 18.52
CA CYS A 102 -0.32 3.30 17.10
C CYS A 102 0.82 4.31 16.87
N THR A 103 1.58 4.12 15.80
CA THR A 103 2.46 5.16 15.21
C THR A 103 2.18 5.19 13.72
N ALA A 104 1.82 6.36 13.20
CA ALA A 104 1.52 6.53 11.79
C ALA A 104 2.80 6.78 10.99
N PHE A 105 2.86 6.23 9.78
CA PHE A 105 3.98 6.40 8.86
C PHE A 105 3.47 6.82 7.49
N TYR A 106 4.00 7.92 6.97
CA TYR A 106 3.78 8.37 5.59
C TYR A 106 5.00 8.01 4.73
N LEU A 107 4.79 7.29 3.63
CA LEU A 107 5.87 6.92 2.71
C LEU A 107 6.01 7.96 1.61
N LYS A 108 7.14 8.68 1.61
CA LYS A 108 7.47 9.62 0.54
C LYS A 108 8.22 8.89 -0.58
N ILE A 109 7.55 8.72 -1.71
CA ILE A 109 8.02 7.97 -2.90
C ILE A 109 8.02 8.81 -4.18
N TRP A 110 7.86 10.13 -4.07
CA TRP A 110 7.68 11.03 -5.21
C TRP A 110 9.03 11.49 -5.77
N PHE A 111 9.11 11.57 -7.10
CA PHE A 111 10.25 12.11 -7.84
C PHE A 111 10.02 13.60 -8.09
N GLN A 112 10.75 14.47 -7.39
CA GLN A 112 10.65 15.92 -7.63
C GLN A 112 11.38 16.28 -8.94
N GLU A 113 12.59 15.77 -9.14
CA GLU A 113 13.49 16.23 -10.21
C GLU A 113 13.01 15.85 -11.62
N ASP A 114 12.42 14.66 -11.84
CA ASP A 114 11.96 14.22 -13.17
C ASP A 114 10.68 14.91 -13.65
N PHE A 115 9.94 15.53 -12.72
CA PHE A 115 8.61 16.08 -12.99
C PHE A 115 8.41 17.52 -12.56
N GLU A 116 9.47 18.22 -12.14
CA GLU A 116 9.43 19.66 -11.81
C GLU A 116 8.73 20.51 -12.89
N ASN A 117 8.74 20.05 -14.15
CA ASN A 117 8.08 20.71 -15.27
C ASN A 117 6.55 20.46 -15.40
N PHE A 118 5.94 19.61 -14.58
CA PHE A 118 4.51 19.29 -14.68
C PHE A 118 3.66 19.70 -13.47
N TRP A 119 4.29 19.97 -12.33
CA TRP A 119 3.58 20.29 -11.11
C TRP A 119 3.75 21.76 -10.76
N SER A 120 2.65 22.51 -10.76
CA SER A 120 2.61 23.80 -10.07
C SER A 120 2.64 23.61 -8.55
N GLU A 121 2.17 22.45 -8.07
CA GLU A 121 2.07 22.08 -6.66
C GLU A 121 2.37 20.59 -6.50
N CYS A 122 3.24 20.24 -5.56
CA CYS A 122 3.65 18.86 -5.29
C CYS A 122 2.47 18.06 -4.70
N PRO A 123 1.97 16.99 -5.36
CA PRO A 123 0.80 16.23 -4.88
C PRO A 123 0.92 15.69 -3.45
N TRP A 124 2.15 15.39 -3.04
CA TRP A 124 2.44 14.79 -1.73
C TRP A 124 2.26 15.76 -0.56
N GLU A 125 2.33 17.07 -0.78
CA GLU A 125 2.16 18.06 0.30
C GLU A 125 0.72 18.07 0.82
N GLU A 126 -0.25 17.97 -0.09
CA GLU A 126 -1.67 17.86 0.27
C GLU A 126 -1.95 16.54 0.99
N ASP A 127 -1.41 15.42 0.48
CA ASP A 127 -1.50 14.10 1.13
C ASP A 127 -0.94 14.12 2.55
N LEU A 128 0.26 14.67 2.71
CA LEU A 128 0.94 14.75 3.99
C LEU A 128 0.21 15.67 4.96
N LYS A 129 -0.36 16.78 4.47
CA LYS A 129 -1.21 17.67 5.27
C LYS A 129 -2.42 16.91 5.81
N TYR A 130 -3.16 16.18 4.98
CA TYR A 130 -4.28 15.37 5.44
C TYR A 130 -3.85 14.28 6.42
N ALA A 131 -2.75 13.58 6.15
CA ALA A 131 -2.21 12.58 7.07
C ALA A 131 -1.89 13.19 8.45
N LYS A 132 -1.26 14.37 8.47
CA LYS A 132 -0.94 15.12 9.70
C LYS A 132 -2.20 15.57 10.44
N ASP A 133 -3.17 16.15 9.73
CA ASP A 133 -4.43 16.61 10.33
C ASP A 133 -5.20 15.46 10.98
N VAL A 134 -5.24 14.28 10.33
CA VAL A 134 -5.82 13.05 10.91
C VAL A 134 -5.04 12.59 12.13
N CYS A 135 -3.71 12.50 12.05
CA CYS A 135 -2.88 12.03 13.17
C CYS A 135 -3.02 12.93 14.41
N ASN A 136 -3.10 14.25 14.22
CA ASN A 136 -3.36 15.21 15.29
C ASN A 136 -4.74 15.00 15.94
N GLN A 137 -5.77 14.70 15.15
CA GLN A 137 -7.12 14.44 15.67
C GLN A 137 -7.21 13.12 16.45
N VAL A 138 -6.47 12.09 16.02
CA VAL A 138 -6.45 10.77 16.68
C VAL A 138 -5.49 10.75 17.87
N ASP A 139 -4.60 11.74 17.99
CA ASP A 139 -3.50 11.82 18.98
C ASP A 139 -2.47 10.69 18.81
N VAL A 140 -1.98 10.53 17.58
CA VAL A 140 -0.97 9.52 17.20
C VAL A 140 0.24 10.21 16.55
N PRO A 141 1.49 9.84 16.91
CA PRO A 141 2.67 10.38 16.23
C PRO A 141 2.71 10.00 14.75
N LEU A 142 3.17 10.93 13.91
CA LEU A 142 3.36 10.76 12.47
C LEU A 142 4.84 10.88 12.11
N GLU A 143 5.38 9.84 11.48
CA GLU A 143 6.74 9.79 10.93
C GLU A 143 6.70 9.76 9.40
N VAL A 144 7.69 10.40 8.76
CA VAL A 144 7.85 10.38 7.30
C VAL A 144 9.04 9.51 6.94
N VAL A 145 8.81 8.48 6.11
CA VAL A 145 9.87 7.59 5.62
C VAL A 145 10.12 7.88 4.15
N HIS A 146 11.35 8.24 3.83
CA HIS A 146 11.79 8.48 2.46
C HIS A 146 12.15 7.15 1.82
N LEU A 147 11.44 6.76 0.76
CA LEU A 147 11.65 5.52 0.02
C LEU A 147 11.71 5.76 -1.51
N THR A 148 12.07 6.98 -1.93
CA THR A 148 12.09 7.37 -3.35
C THR A 148 13.05 6.50 -4.16
N ASP A 149 14.26 6.24 -3.65
CA ASP A 149 15.27 5.45 -4.34
C ASP A 149 14.86 3.98 -4.44
N GLU A 150 14.33 3.41 -3.36
CA GLU A 150 13.79 2.06 -3.33
C GLU A 150 12.61 1.93 -4.28
N TYR A 151 11.74 2.93 -4.36
CA TYR A 151 10.62 2.95 -5.29
C TYR A 151 11.09 2.96 -6.75
N TRP A 152 12.08 3.79 -7.07
CA TRP A 152 12.67 3.82 -8.41
C TRP A 152 13.29 2.48 -8.79
N ASN A 153 14.19 1.99 -7.94
CA ASN A 153 14.99 0.80 -8.21
C ASN A 153 14.15 -0.48 -8.23
N ASN A 154 13.09 -0.56 -7.43
CA ASN A 154 12.32 -1.80 -7.27
C ASN A 154 10.98 -1.80 -8.00
N VAL A 155 10.46 -0.65 -8.43
CA VAL A 155 9.15 -0.55 -9.09
C VAL A 155 9.25 0.15 -10.45
N VAL A 156 9.75 1.38 -10.49
CA VAL A 156 9.71 2.21 -11.72
C VAL A 156 10.65 1.70 -12.81
N SER A 157 11.89 1.36 -12.47
CA SER A 157 12.85 0.80 -13.42
C SER A 157 12.35 -0.51 -14.04
N TYR A 158 11.82 -1.42 -13.22
CA TYR A 158 11.17 -2.65 -13.67
C TYR A 158 9.97 -2.37 -14.58
N LEU A 159 9.12 -1.40 -14.21
CA LEU A 159 7.97 -0.98 -15.01
C LEU A 159 8.42 -0.56 -16.43
N ILE A 160 9.46 0.26 -16.53
CA ILE A 160 10.03 0.74 -17.80
C ILE A 160 10.60 -0.43 -18.63
N GLU A 161 11.33 -1.35 -18.00
CA GLU A 161 11.91 -2.52 -18.67
C GLU A 161 10.84 -3.47 -19.25
N GLU A 162 9.78 -3.74 -18.49
CA GLU A 162 8.68 -4.60 -18.92
C GLU A 162 7.92 -3.99 -20.09
N TYR A 163 7.63 -2.69 -20.04
CA TYR A 163 7.01 -1.98 -21.17
C TYR A 163 7.91 -1.97 -22.40
N SER A 164 9.22 -1.76 -22.23
CA SER A 164 10.19 -1.82 -23.33
C SER A 164 10.27 -3.20 -23.96
N SER A 165 9.91 -4.24 -23.19
CA SER A 165 9.87 -5.64 -23.62
C SER A 165 8.50 -6.10 -24.15
N GLY A 166 7.52 -5.19 -24.24
CA GLY A 166 6.18 -5.48 -24.79
C GLY A 166 5.25 -6.20 -23.83
N ARG A 167 5.53 -6.12 -22.52
CA ARG A 167 4.67 -6.64 -21.45
C ARG A 167 3.93 -5.50 -20.76
N THR A 168 2.79 -5.82 -20.17
CA THR A 168 2.01 -4.88 -19.35
C THR A 168 2.15 -5.28 -17.88
N PRO A 169 3.13 -4.73 -17.15
CA PRO A 169 3.34 -5.05 -15.75
C PRO A 169 2.27 -4.41 -14.84
N ASN A 170 2.20 -4.88 -13.60
CA ASN A 170 1.34 -4.31 -12.56
C ASN A 170 2.20 -3.68 -11.44
N PRO A 171 2.40 -2.35 -11.44
CA PRO A 171 3.27 -1.69 -10.46
C PRO A 171 2.71 -1.73 -9.04
N ASP A 172 1.39 -1.89 -8.85
CA ASP A 172 0.77 -1.88 -7.52
C ASP A 172 1.08 -3.17 -6.73
N VAL A 173 1.11 -4.32 -7.42
CA VAL A 173 1.56 -5.60 -6.83
C VAL A 173 3.01 -5.48 -6.32
N LEU A 174 3.87 -4.85 -7.12
CA LEU A 174 5.28 -4.64 -6.77
C LEU A 174 5.44 -3.61 -5.65
N CYS A 175 4.68 -2.51 -5.68
CA CYS A 175 4.66 -1.50 -4.63
C CYS A 175 4.30 -2.13 -3.28
N ASN A 176 3.26 -2.96 -3.22
CA ASN A 176 2.89 -3.63 -1.98
C ASN A 176 4.00 -4.57 -1.50
N THR A 177 4.52 -5.42 -2.38
CA THR A 177 5.49 -6.46 -2.02
C THR A 177 6.88 -5.91 -1.70
N ARG A 178 7.35 -4.92 -2.46
CA ARG A 178 8.73 -4.41 -2.40
C ARG A 178 8.87 -3.12 -1.60
N ILE A 179 7.81 -2.30 -1.50
CA ILE A 179 7.88 -0.98 -0.85
C ILE A 179 7.10 -1.00 0.46
N LYS A 180 5.76 -1.07 0.41
CA LYS A 180 4.92 -0.98 1.62
C LYS A 180 5.19 -2.09 2.63
N PHE A 181 5.39 -3.31 2.14
CA PHE A 181 5.67 -4.48 2.98
C PHE A 181 7.05 -5.08 2.70
N GLY A 182 7.92 -4.35 2.01
CA GLY A 182 9.33 -4.70 1.81
C GLY A 182 10.22 -3.65 2.48
N ALA A 183 10.70 -2.68 1.70
CA ALA A 183 11.59 -1.61 2.17
C ALA A 183 11.10 -0.90 3.44
N PHE A 184 9.78 -0.67 3.59
CA PHE A 184 9.24 -0.11 4.82
C PHE A 184 9.39 -1.05 6.04
N LEU A 185 9.13 -2.35 5.88
CA LEU A 185 9.32 -3.33 6.97
C LEU A 185 10.77 -3.41 7.43
N ASP A 186 11.71 -3.25 6.49
CA ASP A 186 13.14 -3.19 6.76
C ASP A 186 13.51 -1.88 7.47
N ALA A 187 12.97 -0.74 7.01
CA ALA A 187 13.22 0.57 7.59
C ALA A 187 12.77 0.68 9.07
N ILE A 188 11.64 0.06 9.43
CA ILE A 188 11.15 0.01 10.82
C ILE A 188 11.70 -1.20 11.60
N GLY A 189 12.58 -1.99 10.98
CA GLY A 189 13.19 -3.17 11.58
C GLY A 189 13.87 -2.81 12.90
N GLY A 190 13.48 -3.49 13.99
CA GLY A 190 14.04 -3.26 15.32
C GLY A 190 13.38 -2.15 16.15
N MET A 191 12.37 -1.44 15.63
CA MET A 191 11.60 -0.45 16.41
C MET A 191 10.61 -1.08 17.41
N GLY A 192 10.43 -2.41 17.35
CA GLY A 192 9.60 -3.18 18.29
C GLY A 192 8.09 -3.04 18.05
N PHE A 193 7.67 -2.84 16.80
CA PHE A 193 6.27 -2.96 16.41
C PHE A 193 5.89 -4.44 16.26
N ASP A 194 4.72 -4.81 16.79
CA ASP A 194 4.17 -6.16 16.69
C ASP A 194 3.61 -6.39 15.28
N TYR A 195 2.91 -5.40 14.73
CA TYR A 195 2.29 -5.45 13.41
C TYR A 195 2.45 -4.15 12.62
N VAL A 196 2.33 -4.27 11.31
CA VAL A 196 2.14 -3.17 10.37
C VAL A 196 0.74 -3.21 9.82
N ALA A 197 0.03 -2.09 9.92
CA ALA A 197 -1.30 -1.96 9.38
C ALA A 197 -1.36 -1.04 8.17
N SER A 198 -2.36 -1.26 7.32
CA SER A 198 -2.69 -0.33 6.23
C SER A 198 -4.19 -0.35 5.94
N GLY A 199 -4.67 0.65 5.20
CA GLY A 199 -6.07 0.73 4.76
C GLY A 199 -6.42 -0.17 3.57
N HIS A 200 -5.76 -1.32 3.40
CA HIS A 200 -6.15 -2.25 2.34
C HIS A 200 -7.45 -2.99 2.70
N TYR A 201 -8.27 -3.23 1.67
CA TYR A 201 -9.44 -4.10 1.74
C TYR A 201 -9.01 -5.54 1.50
N ALA A 202 -8.51 -6.18 2.56
CA ALA A 202 -8.19 -7.60 2.63
C ALA A 202 -8.25 -8.02 4.09
N ASN A 203 -8.20 -9.31 4.38
CA ASN A 203 -8.14 -9.81 5.75
C ASN A 203 -6.91 -10.72 5.93
N VAL A 204 -6.31 -10.70 7.13
CA VAL A 204 -5.23 -11.63 7.49
C VAL A 204 -5.67 -12.41 8.71
N ILE A 205 -5.70 -13.73 8.59
CA ILE A 205 -5.95 -14.63 9.72
C ILE A 205 -4.60 -15.11 10.23
N HIS A 206 -4.24 -14.69 11.43
CA HIS A 206 -3.06 -15.21 12.12
C HIS A 206 -3.41 -16.48 12.90
N PRO A 207 -2.48 -17.44 13.02
CA PRO A 207 -2.69 -18.60 13.87
C PRO A 207 -2.85 -18.18 15.34
N CYS A 208 -3.54 -19.00 16.13
CA CYS A 208 -3.56 -18.83 17.59
C CYS A 208 -2.14 -19.00 18.17
N ALA A 209 -1.90 -18.45 19.35
CA ALA A 209 -0.64 -18.59 20.08
C ALA A 209 -0.24 -20.06 20.32
N ASP A 210 -1.21 -20.98 20.40
CA ASP A 210 -0.95 -22.42 20.56
C ASP A 210 -0.42 -23.08 19.27
N TRP A 211 -0.56 -22.41 18.12
CA TRP A 211 -0.27 -22.94 16.79
C TRP A 211 0.68 -22.03 16.01
N MET A 212 1.71 -21.46 16.66
CA MET A 212 2.60 -20.46 16.03
C MET A 212 3.24 -20.92 14.70
N ASP A 213 3.42 -22.23 14.52
CA ASP A 213 3.99 -22.81 13.30
C ASP A 213 3.04 -22.72 12.09
N GLU A 214 1.73 -22.62 12.30
CA GLU A 214 0.73 -22.52 11.21
C GLU A 214 0.86 -21.17 10.47
N PRO A 215 0.76 -21.15 9.13
CA PRO A 215 0.87 -19.91 8.38
C PRO A 215 -0.33 -18.99 8.64
N SER A 216 -0.06 -17.69 8.69
CA SER A 216 -1.09 -16.68 8.46
C SER A 216 -1.64 -16.77 7.04
N VAL A 217 -2.94 -16.59 6.88
CA VAL A 217 -3.66 -16.73 5.62
C VAL A 217 -4.18 -15.36 5.17
N LEU A 218 -3.99 -15.03 3.89
CA LEU A 218 -4.59 -13.86 3.27
C LEU A 218 -5.98 -14.25 2.77
N GLU A 219 -7.00 -13.55 3.25
CA GLU A 219 -8.40 -13.76 2.89
C GLU A 219 -8.97 -12.56 2.14
N LEU A 220 -10.00 -12.83 1.34
CA LEU A 220 -10.80 -11.82 0.67
C LEU A 220 -11.45 -10.87 1.69
N SER A 221 -11.56 -9.61 1.31
CA SER A 221 -12.35 -8.62 2.04
C SER A 221 -13.83 -8.99 2.05
N GLN A 222 -14.53 -8.58 3.10
CA GLN A 222 -15.99 -8.60 3.14
C GLN A 222 -16.61 -7.78 1.98
N ASP A 223 -15.93 -6.73 1.54
CA ASP A 223 -16.30 -5.98 0.34
C ASP A 223 -15.64 -6.59 -0.91
N MET A 224 -16.37 -7.47 -1.60
CA MET A 224 -15.88 -8.12 -2.82
C MET A 224 -15.66 -7.16 -4.00
N VAL A 225 -16.28 -5.97 -3.99
CA VAL A 225 -16.10 -4.96 -5.04
C VAL A 225 -14.80 -4.19 -4.84
N LYS A 226 -14.43 -3.97 -3.58
CA LYS A 226 -13.21 -3.25 -3.19
C LYS A 226 -12.07 -4.16 -2.77
N ASP A 227 -12.24 -5.48 -2.82
CA ASP A 227 -11.20 -6.45 -2.48
C ASP A 227 -9.87 -6.14 -3.17
N GLN A 228 -8.80 -6.17 -2.38
CA GLN A 228 -7.44 -5.83 -2.81
C GLN A 228 -6.46 -7.01 -2.66
N THR A 229 -6.94 -8.22 -2.39
CA THR A 229 -6.06 -9.40 -2.26
C THR A 229 -5.24 -9.66 -3.52
N TYR A 230 -5.79 -9.35 -4.69
CA TYR A 230 -5.07 -9.43 -5.97
C TYR A 230 -3.74 -8.64 -5.95
N PHE A 231 -3.76 -7.42 -5.40
CA PHE A 231 -2.57 -6.57 -5.29
C PHE A 231 -1.62 -6.99 -4.16
N LEU A 232 -2.04 -7.92 -3.31
CA LEU A 232 -1.30 -8.46 -2.17
C LEU A 232 -0.83 -9.92 -2.43
N SER A 233 -1.11 -10.46 -3.61
CA SER A 233 -0.88 -11.86 -3.97
C SER A 233 0.59 -12.31 -3.94
N HIS A 234 1.54 -11.38 -4.02
CA HIS A 234 2.99 -11.65 -4.03
C HIS A 234 3.63 -11.59 -2.63
N LEU A 235 2.84 -11.37 -1.57
CA LEU A 235 3.38 -11.32 -0.21
C LEU A 235 3.92 -12.68 0.22
N SER A 236 5.14 -12.67 0.75
CA SER A 236 5.73 -13.82 1.43
C SER A 236 5.09 -14.05 2.80
N GLN A 237 5.22 -15.27 3.32
CA GLN A 237 4.73 -15.59 4.67
C GLN A 237 5.38 -14.72 5.76
N SER A 238 6.66 -14.39 5.63
CA SER A 238 7.39 -13.51 6.56
C SER A 238 6.85 -12.09 6.57
N GLN A 239 6.34 -11.60 5.43
CA GLN A 239 5.67 -10.31 5.35
C GLN A 239 4.27 -10.42 5.93
N LEU A 240 3.46 -11.37 5.42
CA LEU A 240 2.05 -11.54 5.78
C LEU A 240 1.83 -11.73 7.28
N ARG A 241 2.69 -12.49 7.98
CA ARG A 241 2.62 -12.70 9.44
C ARG A 241 2.73 -11.42 10.27
N ARG A 242 3.22 -10.32 9.68
CA ARG A 242 3.40 -9.03 10.35
C ARG A 242 2.32 -8.02 9.99
N LEU A 243 1.29 -8.37 9.20
CA LEU A 243 0.35 -7.40 8.66
C LEU A 243 -1.02 -7.43 9.32
N LEU A 244 -1.66 -6.26 9.41
CA LEU A 244 -3.06 -6.11 9.78
C LEU A 244 -3.82 -5.24 8.76
N PHE A 245 -5.05 -5.62 8.47
CA PHE A 245 -5.92 -4.90 7.55
C PHE A 245 -7.28 -4.61 8.22
N PRO A 246 -7.39 -3.51 8.98
CA PRO A 246 -8.59 -3.19 9.77
C PRO A 246 -9.88 -3.07 8.95
N LEU A 247 -9.77 -2.80 7.65
CA LEU A 247 -10.92 -2.60 6.77
C LEU A 247 -11.45 -3.89 6.13
N GLY A 248 -10.74 -5.03 6.27
CA GLY A 248 -11.15 -6.30 5.65
C GLY A 248 -12.54 -6.79 6.06
N CYS A 249 -13.05 -6.31 7.20
CA CYS A 249 -14.33 -6.67 7.77
C CYS A 249 -15.43 -5.62 7.52
N ILE A 250 -15.19 -4.62 6.66
CA ILE A 250 -16.04 -3.42 6.56
C ILE A 250 -16.29 -3.06 5.09
N PRO A 251 -17.56 -3.03 4.64
CA PRO A 251 -17.93 -2.46 3.34
C PRO A 251 -17.48 -1.01 3.16
N LYS A 252 -17.11 -0.61 1.94
CA LYS A 252 -16.59 0.74 1.65
C LYS A 252 -17.58 1.85 2.00
N ASP A 253 -18.87 1.63 1.83
CA ASP A 253 -19.89 2.61 2.20
C ASP A 253 -19.94 2.84 3.71
N GLU A 254 -19.79 1.77 4.50
CA GLU A 254 -19.64 1.84 5.96
C GLU A 254 -18.34 2.54 6.36
N VAL A 255 -17.22 2.30 5.67
CA VAL A 255 -15.96 3.05 5.90
C VAL A 255 -16.18 4.55 5.68
N ARG A 256 -16.93 4.95 4.65
CA ARG A 256 -17.27 6.37 4.41
C ARG A 256 -18.18 6.93 5.50
N LYS A 257 -19.17 6.18 5.98
CA LYS A 257 -20.02 6.57 7.12
C LYS A 257 -19.19 6.75 8.39
N LEU A 258 -18.24 5.85 8.65
CA LEU A 258 -17.31 5.96 9.78
C LEU A 258 -16.44 7.21 9.66
N ALA A 259 -15.90 7.53 8.48
CA ALA A 259 -15.12 8.74 8.28
C ALA A 259 -15.91 10.01 8.62
N THR A 260 -17.19 10.06 8.23
CA THR A 260 -18.10 11.15 8.60
C THR A 260 -18.43 11.15 10.09
N LYS A 261 -18.69 9.97 10.68
CA LYS A 261 -19.00 9.81 12.10
C LYS A 261 -17.84 10.24 13.01
N PHE A 262 -16.62 9.94 12.60
CA PHE A 262 -15.39 10.37 13.26
C PHE A 262 -15.04 11.82 13.00
N ASP A 263 -15.74 12.48 12.07
CA ASP A 263 -15.44 13.82 11.60
C ASP A 263 -13.98 13.97 11.14
N LEU A 264 -13.51 13.03 10.30
CA LEU A 264 -12.14 13.08 9.78
C LEU A 264 -11.99 14.26 8.80
N PRO A 265 -10.86 14.99 8.81
CA PRO A 265 -10.64 16.15 7.93
C PRO A 265 -10.65 15.79 6.44
N ASN A 266 -10.37 14.53 6.10
CA ASN A 266 -10.36 14.03 4.73
C ASN A 266 -11.63 13.26 4.36
N LYS A 267 -12.69 13.22 5.18
CA LYS A 267 -13.89 12.39 4.97
C LYS A 267 -14.53 12.51 3.57
N ASP A 268 -14.49 13.71 2.99
CA ASP A 268 -15.06 14.02 1.67
C ASP A 268 -14.08 13.80 0.50
N ARG A 269 -12.83 13.42 0.79
CA ARG A 269 -11.78 13.25 -0.21
C ARG A 269 -12.08 12.04 -1.09
N LYS A 270 -11.95 12.20 -2.41
CA LYS A 270 -12.15 11.10 -3.38
C LYS A 270 -11.06 10.03 -3.22
N ASP A 271 -11.40 8.80 -3.58
CA ASP A 271 -10.42 7.70 -3.67
C ASP A 271 -9.34 8.07 -4.72
N SER A 272 -8.08 7.77 -4.42
CA SER A 272 -7.00 7.91 -5.41
C SER A 272 -7.25 6.96 -6.59
N GLN A 273 -7.02 7.44 -7.81
CA GLN A 273 -7.14 6.66 -9.04
C GLN A 273 -5.82 6.71 -9.80
N GLY A 274 -5.47 5.60 -10.46
CA GLY A 274 -4.23 5.47 -11.22
C GLY A 274 -3.03 5.04 -10.37
N ILE A 275 -1.85 5.07 -10.99
CA ILE A 275 -0.61 4.62 -10.37
C ILE A 275 -0.08 5.71 -9.43
N CYS A 276 0.16 5.35 -8.16
CA CYS A 276 0.43 6.28 -7.07
C CYS A 276 1.50 7.35 -7.38
N PHE A 277 2.62 6.97 -7.99
CA PHE A 277 3.74 7.89 -8.22
C PHE A 277 3.52 8.86 -9.40
N LEU A 278 2.53 8.61 -10.26
CA LEU A 278 2.25 9.48 -11.39
C LEU A 278 1.43 10.71 -10.99
N GLY A 279 0.67 10.67 -9.90
CA GLY A 279 -0.28 11.73 -9.54
C GLY A 279 -1.25 12.06 -10.69
N LYS A 280 -1.35 13.34 -11.07
CA LYS A 280 -1.98 13.89 -12.28
C LYS A 280 -1.24 13.66 -13.63
N ILE A 281 -0.01 13.11 -13.68
CA ILE A 281 0.68 12.83 -14.96
C ILE A 281 0.00 11.68 -15.67
N ARG A 282 -0.21 11.82 -16.98
CA ARG A 282 -0.78 10.76 -17.79
C ARG A 282 0.23 9.66 -17.99
N PHE A 283 -0.21 8.42 -17.85
CA PHE A 283 0.63 7.24 -18.07
C PHE A 283 1.34 7.26 -19.44
N SER A 284 0.67 7.69 -20.51
CA SER A 284 1.30 7.81 -21.84
C SER A 284 2.46 8.80 -21.86
N GLU A 285 2.35 9.91 -21.12
CA GLU A 285 3.41 10.93 -21.06
C GLU A 285 4.62 10.43 -20.28
N PHE A 286 4.39 9.70 -19.19
CA PHE A 286 5.44 8.98 -18.46
C PHE A 286 6.19 8.02 -19.38
N VAL A 287 5.46 7.19 -20.14
CA VAL A 287 6.08 6.22 -21.06
C VAL A 287 6.84 6.92 -22.19
N THR A 288 6.27 7.93 -22.84
CA THR A 288 6.95 8.71 -23.88
C THR A 288 8.27 9.30 -23.37
N ARG A 289 8.33 9.76 -22.12
CA ARG A 289 9.56 10.33 -21.54
C ARG A 289 10.67 9.31 -21.27
N HIS A 290 10.31 8.11 -20.84
CA HIS A 290 11.30 7.11 -20.40
C HIS A 290 11.68 6.10 -21.50
N ILE A 291 10.75 5.77 -22.40
CA ILE A 291 10.93 4.75 -23.45
C ILE A 291 10.95 5.40 -24.84
N GLY A 292 10.31 6.56 -25.01
CA GLY A 292 10.15 7.23 -26.29
C GLY A 292 8.95 6.71 -27.08
N GLU A 293 8.96 6.98 -28.37
CA GLU A 293 7.98 6.49 -29.34
C GLU A 293 8.70 5.70 -30.42
N ARG A 294 8.11 4.57 -30.83
CA ARG A 294 8.60 3.74 -31.92
C ARG A 294 7.43 3.35 -32.78
N GLU A 295 7.27 4.08 -33.88
CA GLU A 295 6.20 3.82 -34.84
C GLU A 295 6.30 2.36 -35.35
N GLY A 296 5.16 1.66 -35.31
CA GLY A 296 5.02 0.32 -35.86
C GLY A 296 3.70 0.18 -36.62
N ILE A 297 3.53 -0.93 -37.32
CA ILE A 297 2.32 -1.23 -38.11
C ILE A 297 1.33 -2.07 -37.29
N ILE A 298 0.05 -1.84 -37.50
CA ILE A 298 -1.04 -2.68 -36.98
C ILE A 298 -1.51 -3.57 -38.13
N LEU A 299 -1.52 -4.88 -37.91
CA LEU A 299 -1.99 -5.86 -38.86
C LEU A 299 -3.20 -6.60 -38.30
N GLU A 300 -4.14 -6.98 -39.16
CA GLU A 300 -5.19 -7.93 -38.80
C GLU A 300 -4.59 -9.34 -38.68
N ALA A 301 -4.87 -10.02 -37.58
CA ALA A 301 -4.21 -11.30 -37.26
C ALA A 301 -4.57 -12.43 -38.25
N GLU A 302 -5.78 -12.40 -38.82
CA GLU A 302 -6.31 -13.46 -39.67
C GLU A 302 -5.88 -13.30 -41.13
N THR A 303 -5.89 -12.07 -41.65
CA THR A 303 -5.64 -11.75 -43.07
C THR A 303 -4.20 -11.26 -43.32
N GLY A 304 -3.56 -10.69 -42.29
CA GLY A 304 -2.32 -9.93 -42.46
C GLY A 304 -2.54 -8.53 -43.05
N ASP A 305 -3.79 -8.10 -43.22
CA ASP A 305 -4.10 -6.81 -43.82
C ASP A 305 -3.59 -5.65 -42.96
N PHE A 306 -3.05 -4.63 -43.64
CA PHE A 306 -2.58 -3.41 -42.97
C PHE A 306 -3.76 -2.58 -42.46
N LEU A 307 -3.85 -2.39 -41.14
CA LEU A 307 -4.91 -1.64 -40.47
C LEU A 307 -4.50 -0.20 -40.11
N GLY A 308 -3.20 0.09 -40.03
CA GLY A 308 -2.71 1.42 -39.67
C GLY A 308 -1.35 1.39 -38.97
N LYS A 309 -1.02 2.47 -38.27
CA LYS A 309 0.22 2.60 -37.49
C LYS A 309 -0.08 2.92 -36.03
N HIS A 310 0.80 2.48 -35.13
CA HIS A 310 0.77 2.82 -33.70
C HIS A 310 2.06 3.54 -33.30
N ARG A 311 2.06 4.25 -32.17
CA ARG A 311 3.20 5.09 -31.70
C ARG A 311 4.26 4.33 -30.90
N GLY A 312 4.10 3.02 -30.75
CA GLY A 312 4.85 2.17 -29.84
C GLY A 312 3.93 1.09 -29.29
N PHE A 313 4.40 -0.14 -29.09
CA PHE A 313 3.55 -1.24 -28.60
C PHE A 313 3.29 -1.14 -27.09
N TRP A 314 3.94 -0.20 -26.42
CA TRP A 314 3.82 0.11 -25.00
C TRP A 314 2.73 1.14 -24.66
N PHE A 315 1.99 1.63 -25.66
CA PHE A 315 0.83 2.51 -25.49
C PHE A 315 -0.47 1.74 -25.66
#